data_AF-A0A9E4W7P7-F1
#
_entry.id   AF-A0A9E4W7P7-F1
#
_cell.length_a   1.000
_cell.length_b   1.000
_cell.length_c   1.000
_cell.angle_alpha   90.00
_cell.angle_beta   90.00
_cell.angle_gamma   90.00
#
_symmetry.space_group_name_H-M   'P 1'
#
loop_
_entity.id
_entity.type
_entity.pdbx_description
1 polymer ?
#
loop_
_entity_poly.entity_id
_entity_poly.type
_entity_poly.pdbx_seq_one_letter_code
_entity_poly.pdbx_strand_id
1 'polypeptide(L)' 'MFAQGGKDVSIKITPGVAGVFQVFLDGEKVFDRKEEGNIFPDLTRVKQMRAILQEKINAAPVAAD' A
#
# COMPACT_ATOMS: atom_id res chain seq x y z
N MET A 1 13.93 3.39 -3.91
CA MET A 1 13.24 4.58 -3.37
C MET A 1 11.75 4.43 -3.66
N PHE A 2 10.88 4.46 -2.64
CA PHE A 2 9.41 4.31 -2.73
C PHE A 2 8.76 5.55 -3.38
N ALA A 3 9.29 5.96 -4.53
CA ALA A 3 9.11 7.28 -5.16
C ALA A 3 7.88 7.37 -6.09
N GLN A 4 6.96 6.41 -6.05
CA GLN A 4 5.82 6.42 -6.96
C GLN A 4 4.66 7.30 -6.46
N GLY A 5 4.58 7.55 -5.14
CA GLY A 5 3.59 8.44 -4.54
C GLY A 5 4.07 9.87 -4.28
N GLY A 6 5.33 10.19 -4.58
CA GLY A 6 5.86 11.54 -4.39
C GLY A 6 5.59 12.14 -3.01
N LYS A 7 5.18 13.42 -2.99
CA LYS A 7 4.78 14.16 -1.78
C LYS A 7 3.31 13.93 -1.41
N ASP A 8 2.55 13.31 -2.31
CA ASP A 8 1.11 13.08 -2.23
C ASP A 8 0.72 11.88 -1.36
N VAL A 9 1.71 11.12 -0.88
CA VAL A 9 1.48 9.92 -0.07
C VAL A 9 2.20 10.02 1.28
N SER A 10 1.41 9.95 2.35
CA SER A 10 1.93 9.77 3.72
C SER A 10 2.08 8.29 4.05
N ILE A 11 3.30 7.86 4.38
CA ILE A 11 3.60 6.47 4.74
C ILE A 11 3.72 6.38 6.26
N LYS A 12 2.81 5.63 6.89
CA LYS A 12 2.92 5.26 8.31
C LYS A 12 3.35 3.80 8.42
N ILE A 13 4.48 3.56 9.06
CA ILE A 13 4.96 2.21 9.38
C ILE A 13 4.65 1.96 10.85
N THR A 14 3.80 0.98 11.12
CA THR A 14 3.52 0.51 12.49
C THR A 14 4.22 -0.83 12.68
N PRO A 15 5.15 -0.96 13.64
CA PRO A 15 5.76 -2.26 13.92
C PRO A 15 4.67 -3.20 14.44
N GLY A 16 4.56 -4.36 13.79
CA GLY A 16 3.60 -5.39 14.18
C GLY A 16 4.27 -6.52 14.96
N VAL A 17 3.47 -7.23 15.76
CA VAL A 17 3.89 -8.44 16.47
C VAL A 17 3.54 -9.69 15.66
N ALA A 18 4.30 -10.78 15.85
CA ALA A 18 4.04 -12.08 15.22
C ALA A 18 4.08 -12.11 13.67
N GLY A 19 5.01 -11.38 13.05
CA GLY A 19 5.30 -11.50 11.62
C GLY A 19 4.23 -10.94 10.68
N VAL A 20 3.33 -10.10 11.20
CA VAL A 20 2.31 -9.43 10.39
C VAL A 20 2.95 -8.51 9.37
N PHE A 21 2.46 -8.59 8.13
CA PHE A 21 2.80 -7.66 7.07
C PHE A 21 1.52 -7.34 6.33
N GLN A 22 0.96 -6.17 6.63
CA GLN A 22 -0.29 -5.70 6.08
C GLN A 22 -0.05 -4.33 5.46
N VAL A 23 -0.67 -4.09 4.30
CA VAL A 23 -0.59 -2.81 3.61
C VAL A 23 -2.00 -2.29 3.45
N PHE A 24 -2.19 -1.06 3.92
CA PHE A 24 -3.44 -0.34 3.83
C PHE A 24 -3.23 0.92 2.99
N LEU A 25 -4.16 1.21 2.09
CA LEU A 25 -4.23 2.43 1.31
C LEU A 25 -5.51 3.15 1.68
N ASP A 26 -5.40 4.34 2.28
CA ASP A 26 -6.54 5.14 2.74
C ASP A 26 -7.52 4.37 3.66
N GLY A 27 -6.97 3.50 4.51
CA GLY A 27 -7.76 2.62 5.39
C GLY A 27 -8.26 1.32 4.73
N GLU A 28 -8.14 1.17 3.42
CA GLU A 28 -8.49 -0.06 2.71
C GLU A 28 -7.33 -1.05 2.70
N LYS A 29 -7.56 -2.28 3.15
CA LYS A 29 -6.55 -3.34 3.18
C LYS A 29 -6.32 -3.87 1.77
N VAL A 30 -5.12 -3.62 1.22
CA VAL A 30 -4.74 -4.04 -0.15
C VAL A 30 -3.81 -5.26 -0.16
N PHE A 31 -3.14 -5.53 0.95
CA PHE A 31 -2.29 -6.70 1.12
C PHE A 31 -2.29 -7.17 2.57
N ASP A 32 -2.33 -8.47 2.77
CA ASP A 32 -2.20 -9.12 4.06
C ASP A 32 -1.44 -10.43 3.89
N ARG A 33 -0.26 -10.50 4.52
CA ARG A 33 0.59 -11.68 4.48
C ARG A 33 -0.09 -12.90 5.10
N LYS A 34 -0.90 -12.76 6.15
CA LYS A 34 -1.58 -13.91 6.78
C LYS A 34 -2.67 -14.47 5.86
N GLU A 35 -3.41 -13.61 5.16
CA GLU A 35 -4.44 -14.04 4.21
C GLU A 35 -3.84 -14.68 2.94
N GLU A 36 -2.70 -14.17 2.46
CA GLU A 36 -2.01 -14.72 1.28
C GLU A 36 -1.21 -16.01 1.58
N GLY A 37 -1.34 -16.59 2.78
CA GLY A 37 -0.66 -17.85 3.12
C GLY A 37 0.80 -17.68 3.59
N ASN A 38 1.10 -16.55 4.22
CA ASN A 38 2.39 -16.16 4.78
C ASN A 38 3.51 -15.85 3.77
N ILE A 39 3.15 -15.66 2.50
CA ILE A 39 4.06 -15.28 1.41
C ILE A 39 4.28 -13.76 1.35
N PHE A 40 5.47 -13.36 0.96
CA PHE A 40 5.77 -11.95 0.66
C PHE A 40 5.27 -11.60 -0.75
N PRO A 41 4.93 -10.33 -1.01
CA PRO A 41 4.44 -9.94 -2.32
C PRO A 41 5.53 -10.12 -3.38
N ASP A 42 5.27 -10.94 -4.39
CA ASP A 42 6.09 -11.03 -5.60
C ASP A 42 6.02 -9.75 -6.45
N LEU A 43 6.91 -9.62 -7.44
CA LEU A 43 6.95 -8.46 -8.34
C LEU A 43 5.60 -8.17 -9.01
N THR A 44 4.83 -9.21 -9.34
CA THR A 44 3.47 -9.07 -9.90
C THR A 44 2.51 -8.42 -8.90
N ARG A 45 2.57 -8.84 -7.63
CA ARG A 45 1.72 -8.30 -6.57
C ARG A 45 2.08 -6.85 -6.27
N VAL A 46 3.37 -6.53 -6.22
CA VAL A 46 3.85 -5.15 -6.05
C VAL A 46 3.35 -4.25 -7.20
N LYS A 47 3.32 -4.74 -8.44
CA LYS A 47 2.75 -3.98 -9.57
C LYS A 47 1.25 -3.73 -9.42
N GLN A 48 0.48 -4.73 -8.96
CA GLN A 48 -0.95 -4.54 -8.69
C GLN A 48 -1.19 -3.52 -7.58
N MET A 49 -0.45 -3.60 -6.47
CA MET A 49 -0.55 -2.63 -5.38
C MET A 49 -0.23 -1.21 -5.85
N ARG A 50 0.76 -1.06 -6.74
CA ARG A 50 1.11 0.24 -7.34
C ARG A 50 0.04 0.75 -8.31
N ALA A 51 -0.60 -0.13 -9.08
CA ALA A 51 -1.71 0.25 -9.95
C ALA A 51 -2.90 0.76 -9.12
N ILE A 52 -3.26 0.04 -8.05
CA ILE A 52 -4.32 0.45 -7.10
C ILE A 52 -3.96 1.78 -6.44
N LEU A 53 -2.70 1.96 -6.02
CA LEU A 53 -2.22 3.23 -5.48
C LEU A 53 -2.36 4.37 -6.49
N GLN A 54 -1.95 4.17 -7.74
CA GLN A 54 -2.05 5.20 -8.78
C GLN A 54 -3.50 5.55 -9.11
N GLU A 55 -4.39 4.55 -9.16
CA GLU A 55 -5.82 4.75 -9.36
C GLU A 55 -6.42 5.56 -8.21
N LYS A 56 -6.08 5.22 -6.96
CA LYS A 56 -6.53 5.98 -5.78
C LYS A 56 -5.97 7.41 -5.73
N ILE A 57 -4.71 7.62 -6.11
CA ILE A 57 -4.12 8.98 -6.20
C ILE A 57 -4.82 9.80 -7.29
N ASN A 58 -5.12 9.21 -8.44
CA ASN A 58 -5.85 9.89 -9.52
C ASN A 58 -7.33 10.11 -9.20
N ALA A 59 -7.95 9.21 -8.43
CA ALA A 59 -9.35 9.29 -8.03
C ALA A 59 -9.57 10.14 -6.78
N ALA A 60 -8.54 10.35 -5.96
CA ALA A 60 -8.58 11.28 -4.86
C ALA A 60 -8.77 12.69 -5.44
N PRO A 61 -9.81 13.45 -5.02
CA PRO A 61 -9.83 14.87 -5.30
C PRO A 61 -8.54 15.44 -4.71
N VAL A 62 -7.75 16.15 -5.53
CA VAL A 62 -6.56 16.89 -5.07
C VAL A 62 -6.95 17.61 -3.79
N ALA A 63 -6.39 17.15 -2.67
CA ALA A 63 -6.60 17.79 -1.38
C ALA A 63 -6.01 19.20 -1.53
N ALA A 64 -6.90 20.16 -1.78
CA ALA A 64 -6.60 21.56 -1.66
C ALA A 64 -6.49 21.87 -0.17
N ASP A 65 -5.27 21.87 0.35
CA ASP A 65 -4.78 22.79 1.38
C ASP A 65 -3.23 22.83 1.36
#